data_AF-A0A1G7HQB5-F1
#
_entry.id   AF-A0A1G7HQB5-F1
#
_cell.length_a   1.000
_cell.length_b   1.000
_cell.length_c   1.000
_cell.angle_alpha   90.00
_cell.angle_beta   90.00
_cell.angle_gamma   90.00
#
_symmetry.space_group_name_H-M   'P 1'
#
loop_
_entity.id
_entity.type
_entity.pdbx_description
1 polymer ?
#
loop_
_entity_poly.entity_id
_entity_poly.type
_entity_poly.pdbx_seq_one_letter_code
_entity_poly.pdbx_strand_id
1 'polypeptide(L)'
;MQLDGSEGAAELDRLHGLGVRGVRINLHRTSANDIAAATARIDTTAATCAVRSWYVYLFAAPSVIAQLQETIAGLAVPMVPDHVVLLSLEDRGRADEGAMLSLFEGGIAWGKLSAPSVTSPAIIRAKMSFSLQRFHPL
;
A
#
# COMPACT_ATOMS: atom_id res chain seq x y z
N MET A 1 11.38 3.96 1.07
CA MET A 1 11.92 4.82 2.15
C MET A 1 10.79 5.53 2.86
N GLN A 2 10.95 6.08 4.07
CA GLN A 2 9.95 6.98 4.65
C GLN A 2 10.41 8.43 4.44
N LEU A 3 9.49 9.32 4.08
CA LEU A 3 9.74 10.76 3.92
C LEU A 3 9.20 11.53 5.13
N ASP A 4 9.85 12.63 5.49
CA ASP A 4 9.35 13.56 6.51
C ASP A 4 8.40 14.62 5.91
N GLY A 5 8.53 14.92 4.62
CA GLY A 5 7.72 15.91 3.88
C GLY A 5 8.45 17.23 3.64
N SER A 6 9.70 17.37 4.07
CA SER A 6 10.56 18.53 3.82
C SER A 6 11.47 18.35 2.59
N GLU A 7 11.46 17.17 1.98
CA GLU A 7 12.32 16.84 0.85
C GLU A 7 11.91 17.62 -0.41
N GLY A 8 12.83 18.46 -0.89
CA GLY A 8 12.66 19.17 -2.17
C GLY A 8 12.80 18.23 -3.37
N ALA A 9 12.33 18.70 -4.54
CA ALA A 9 12.34 17.93 -5.78
C ALA A 9 13.74 17.39 -6.15
N ALA A 10 14.79 18.21 -5.99
CA ALA A 10 16.16 17.81 -6.31
C ALA A 10 16.67 16.64 -5.45
N GLU A 11 16.29 16.61 -4.17
CA GLU A 11 16.67 15.51 -3.28
C GLU A 11 15.93 14.22 -3.66
N LEU A 12 14.64 14.33 -4.00
CA LEU A 12 13.85 13.20 -4.48
C LEU A 12 14.37 12.65 -5.82
N ASP A 13 14.87 13.52 -6.72
CA ASP A 13 15.50 13.10 -7.98
C ASP A 13 16.85 12.44 -7.74
N ARG A 14 17.64 12.95 -6.79
CA ARG A 14 18.88 12.30 -6.36
C ARG A 14 18.60 10.90 -5.81
N LEU A 15 17.59 10.76 -4.96
CA LEU A 15 17.14 9.47 -4.42
C LEU A 15 16.66 8.53 -5.54
N HIS A 16 15.98 9.04 -6.56
CA HIS A 16 15.62 8.28 -7.75
C HIS A 16 16.88 7.74 -8.47
N GLY A 17 17.88 8.58 -8.68
CA GLY A 17 19.17 8.19 -9.27
C GLY A 17 19.90 7.11 -8.45
N LEU A 18 19.68 7.07 -7.13
CA LEU A 18 20.21 6.05 -6.23
C LEU A 18 19.37 4.77 -6.15
N GLY A 19 18.33 4.63 -6.97
CA GLY A 19 17.51 3.42 -7.04
C GLY A 19 16.30 3.40 -6.09
N VAL A 20 15.98 4.51 -5.42
CA VAL A 20 14.69 4.59 -4.69
C VAL A 20 13.54 4.53 -5.69
N ARG A 21 12.53 3.70 -5.39
CA ARG A 21 11.34 3.51 -6.22
C ARG A 21 10.03 3.60 -5.45
N GLY A 22 10.06 4.10 -4.22
CA GLY A 22 8.82 4.29 -3.47
C GLY A 22 8.96 4.78 -2.05
N VAL A 23 7.83 5.26 -1.55
CA VAL A 23 7.69 5.91 -0.26
C VAL A 23 6.78 5.07 0.63
N ARG A 24 7.17 4.90 1.89
CA ARG A 24 6.45 4.13 2.90
C ARG A 24 5.73 5.08 3.84
N ILE A 25 4.43 4.86 3.98
CA ILE A 25 3.55 5.49 4.96
C ILE A 25 3.32 4.49 6.09
N ASN A 26 3.58 4.91 7.31
CA ASN A 26 3.31 4.11 8.50
C ASN A 26 2.13 4.72 9.27
N LEU A 27 0.95 4.15 9.08
CA LEU A 27 -0.27 4.55 9.80
C LEU A 27 -0.44 3.80 11.13
N HIS A 28 0.33 2.74 11.36
CA HIS A 28 0.30 2.00 12.63
C HIS A 28 0.89 2.82 13.79
N ARG A 29 1.84 3.72 13.52
CA ARG A 29 2.44 4.61 14.54
C ARG A 29 1.79 5.99 14.59
N THR A 30 1.19 6.42 13.50
CA THR A 30 0.73 7.79 13.27
C THR A 30 -0.65 7.69 12.66
N SER A 31 -1.67 8.25 13.31
CA SER A 31 -3.05 8.34 12.80
C SER A 31 -3.79 7.01 12.55
N ALA A 32 -3.65 6.01 13.43
CA ALA A 32 -4.59 4.88 13.46
C ALA A 32 -6.06 5.31 13.70
N ASN A 33 -6.28 6.53 14.22
CA ASN A 33 -7.60 7.05 14.61
C ASN A 33 -8.04 8.33 13.85
N ASP A 34 -7.27 8.78 12.84
CA ASP A 34 -7.64 9.97 12.04
C ASP A 34 -7.57 9.63 10.54
N ILE A 35 -8.72 9.24 10.00
CA ILE A 35 -8.87 8.88 8.58
C ILE A 35 -8.64 10.08 7.67
N ALA A 36 -9.04 11.30 8.07
CA ALA A 36 -8.85 12.48 7.25
C ALA A 36 -7.35 12.82 7.10
N ALA A 37 -6.59 12.76 8.20
CA ALA A 37 -5.15 12.92 8.15
C ALA A 37 -4.46 11.80 7.35
N ALA A 38 -4.95 10.56 7.47
CA ALA A 38 -4.44 9.43 6.69
C ALA A 38 -4.68 9.62 5.19
N THR A 39 -5.88 10.02 4.77
CA THR A 39 -6.22 10.35 3.38
C THR A 39 -5.30 11.43 2.84
N ALA A 40 -5.17 12.57 3.54
CA ALA A 40 -4.29 13.67 3.09
C ALA A 40 -2.82 13.24 2.94
N ARG A 41 -2.34 12.40 3.86
CA ARG A 41 -0.98 11.85 3.81
C ARG A 41 -0.79 10.91 2.62
N ILE A 42 -1.78 10.07 2.33
CA ILE A 42 -1.78 9.16 1.17
C ILE A 42 -1.76 9.96 -0.13
N ASP A 43 -2.65 10.93 -0.29
CA ASP A 43 -2.78 11.73 -1.52
C ASP A 43 -1.50 12.53 -1.80
N THR A 44 -0.95 13.17 -0.78
CA THR A 44 0.31 13.92 -0.90
C THR A 44 1.45 13.00 -1.34
N THR A 45 1.56 11.82 -0.70
CA THR A 45 2.62 10.86 -1.03
C THR A 45 2.43 10.29 -2.43
N ALA A 46 1.20 10.03 -2.85
CA ALA A 46 0.87 9.53 -4.18
C ALA A 46 1.25 10.55 -5.25
N ALA A 47 0.97 11.83 -5.04
CA ALA A 47 1.37 12.91 -5.94
C ALA A 47 2.90 12.99 -6.08
N THR A 48 3.64 12.89 -4.96
CA THR A 48 5.12 12.83 -4.99
C THR A 48 5.63 11.64 -5.78
N CYS A 49 5.00 10.47 -5.63
CA CYS A 49 5.38 9.24 -6.30
C CYS A 49 5.08 9.27 -7.81
N ALA A 50 3.97 9.90 -8.22
CA ALA A 50 3.51 9.94 -9.61
C ALA A 50 4.56 10.56 -10.54
N VAL A 51 5.24 11.63 -10.09
CA VAL A 51 6.28 12.32 -10.88
C VAL A 51 7.44 11.40 -11.28
N ARG A 52 7.71 10.35 -10.49
CA ARG A 52 8.89 9.47 -10.65
C ARG A 52 8.53 8.02 -10.96
N SER A 53 7.26 7.74 -11.25
CA SER A 53 6.73 6.38 -11.42
C SER A 53 7.07 5.46 -10.22
N TRP A 54 6.92 6.00 -9.01
CA TRP A 54 7.18 5.30 -7.76
C TRP A 54 5.93 4.64 -7.19
N TYR A 55 6.15 3.70 -6.27
CA TYR A 55 5.10 3.02 -5.49
C TYR A 55 4.88 3.68 -4.14
N VAL A 56 3.65 3.61 -3.62
CA VAL A 56 3.33 3.91 -2.22
C VAL A 56 3.28 2.60 -1.43
N TYR A 57 4.06 2.48 -0.36
CA TYR A 57 3.99 1.35 0.57
C TYR A 57 3.17 1.77 1.80
N LEU A 58 2.13 1.02 2.17
CA LEU A 58 1.23 1.39 3.26
C LEU A 58 1.27 0.37 4.40
N PHE A 59 1.76 0.76 5.57
CA PHE A 59 1.69 -0.07 6.78
C PHE A 59 0.57 0.43 7.70
N ALA A 60 -0.55 -0.31 7.72
CA ALA A 60 -1.77 0.02 8.45
C ALA A 60 -2.51 -1.25 8.91
N ALA A 61 -3.42 -1.12 9.88
CA ALA A 61 -4.31 -2.22 10.26
C ALA A 61 -5.35 -2.50 9.14
N PRO A 62 -5.83 -3.74 8.96
CA PRO A 62 -6.83 -4.07 7.93
C PRO A 62 -8.08 -3.19 7.97
N SER A 63 -8.59 -2.89 9.17
CA SER A 63 -9.75 -2.00 9.37
C SER A 63 -9.53 -0.56 8.94
N VAL A 64 -8.28 -0.07 9.01
CA VAL A 64 -7.91 1.26 8.51
C VAL A 64 -7.85 1.23 6.99
N ILE A 65 -7.31 0.17 6.39
CA ILE A 65 -7.29 0.02 4.93
C ILE A 65 -8.72 -0.08 4.37
N ALA A 66 -9.60 -0.80 5.06
CA ALA A 66 -11.01 -0.89 4.69
C ALA A 66 -11.70 0.48 4.68
N GLN A 67 -11.46 1.32 5.69
CA GLN A 67 -11.98 2.69 5.74
C GLN A 67 -11.40 3.60 4.64
N LEU A 68 -10.20 3.31 4.15
CA LEU A 68 -9.51 4.07 3.12
C LEU A 68 -9.71 3.49 1.71
N GLN A 69 -10.58 2.48 1.54
CA GLN A 69 -10.71 1.73 0.30
C GLN A 69 -10.95 2.64 -0.91
N GLU A 70 -11.88 3.59 -0.81
CA GLU A 70 -12.21 4.50 -1.93
C GLU A 70 -11.04 5.41 -2.28
N THR A 71 -10.36 5.97 -1.27
CA THR A 71 -9.14 6.77 -1.46
C THR A 71 -8.07 5.96 -2.19
N ILE A 72 -7.82 4.73 -1.74
CA ILE A 72 -6.80 3.86 -2.33
C ILE A 72 -7.17 3.47 -3.77
N ALA A 73 -8.46 3.18 -4.02
CA ALA A 73 -8.96 2.84 -5.34
C ALA A 73 -8.78 3.97 -6.36
N GLY A 74 -8.80 5.22 -5.91
CA GLY A 74 -8.62 6.42 -6.74
C GLY A 74 -7.18 6.84 -7.01
N LEU A 75 -6.17 6.13 -6.48
CA LEU A 75 -4.78 6.56 -6.62
C LEU A 75 -4.29 6.47 -8.06
N ALA A 76 -3.53 7.50 -8.47
CA ALA A 76 -2.84 7.52 -9.76
C ALA A 76 -1.56 6.66 -9.80
N VAL A 77 -1.14 6.17 -8.63
CA VAL A 77 0.07 5.35 -8.50
C VAL A 77 -0.23 4.04 -7.78
N PRO A 78 0.56 3.00 -8.10
CA PRO A 78 0.50 1.76 -7.39
C PRO A 78 0.63 1.83 -5.86
N MET A 79 -0.26 1.14 -5.12
CA MET A 79 -0.12 0.96 -3.67
C MET A 79 0.29 -0.46 -3.29
N VAL A 80 1.25 -0.61 -2.39
CA VAL A 80 1.69 -1.88 -1.81
C VAL A 80 1.37 -1.87 -0.32
N PRO A 81 0.27 -2.49 0.13
CA PRO A 81 0.07 -2.64 1.55
C PRO A 81 1.19 -3.54 2.11
N ASP A 82 1.90 -3.00 3.10
CA ASP A 82 2.97 -3.66 3.82
C ASP A 82 2.37 -4.65 4.80
N HIS A 83 2.96 -5.84 4.89
CA HIS A 83 2.54 -6.85 5.87
C HIS A 83 1.01 -7.04 5.89
N VAL A 84 0.40 -7.23 4.71
CA VAL A 84 -1.01 -7.66 4.50
C VAL A 84 -1.28 -9.07 5.05
N VAL A 85 -0.82 -9.28 6.26
CA VAL A 85 -0.52 -10.50 6.97
C VAL A 85 -1.03 -10.34 8.42
N LEU A 86 -1.42 -9.13 8.83
CA LEU A 86 -2.23 -8.95 10.04
C LEU A 86 -3.70 -9.38 9.84
N LEU A 87 -4.10 -9.78 8.63
CA LEU A 87 -5.34 -10.54 8.45
C LEU A 87 -5.12 -11.96 8.96
N SER A 88 -5.43 -12.14 10.23
CA SER A 88 -5.40 -13.43 10.89
C SER A 88 -6.47 -14.35 10.28
N LEU A 89 -6.39 -15.66 10.56
CA LEU A 89 -7.46 -16.58 10.17
C LEU A 89 -8.82 -16.20 10.79
N GLU A 90 -8.80 -15.49 11.92
CA GLU A 90 -10.01 -15.01 12.62
C GLU A 90 -10.68 -13.83 11.91
N ASP A 91 -9.97 -13.17 10.99
CA ASP A 91 -10.48 -12.05 10.20
C ASP A 91 -11.14 -12.49 8.89
N ARG A 92 -11.17 -13.79 8.61
CA ARG A 92 -11.82 -14.34 7.42
C ARG A 92 -13.30 -13.99 7.37
N GLY A 93 -13.75 -13.59 6.17
CA GLY A 93 -15.14 -13.21 5.92
C GLY A 93 -15.56 -11.87 6.53
N ARG A 94 -14.66 -11.14 7.18
CA ARG A 94 -14.93 -9.78 7.66
C ARG A 94 -14.86 -8.78 6.50
N ALA A 95 -15.51 -7.63 6.71
CA ALA A 95 -15.50 -6.52 5.75
C ALA A 95 -14.06 -6.12 5.35
N ASP A 96 -13.12 -6.19 6.29
CA ASP A 96 -11.72 -5.87 6.06
C ASP A 96 -11.04 -6.80 5.04
N GLU A 97 -11.35 -8.11 5.05
CA GLU A 97 -10.85 -9.05 4.03
C GLU A 97 -11.46 -8.73 2.66
N GLY A 98 -12.76 -8.41 2.63
CA GLY A 98 -13.47 -8.02 1.40
C GLY A 98 -12.88 -6.77 0.74
N ALA A 99 -12.66 -5.70 1.51
CA ALA A 99 -12.06 -4.46 1.02
C ALA A 99 -10.67 -4.69 0.41
N MET A 100 -9.84 -5.49 1.10
CA MET A 100 -8.51 -5.86 0.61
C MET A 100 -8.55 -6.65 -0.70
N LEU A 101 -9.46 -7.63 -0.80
CA LEU A 101 -9.64 -8.41 -2.03
C LEU A 101 -10.08 -7.51 -3.18
N SER A 102 -11.04 -6.61 -2.96
CA SER A 102 -11.49 -5.66 -3.98
C SER A 102 -10.37 -4.75 -4.49
N LEU A 103 -9.47 -4.29 -3.61
CA LEU A 103 -8.31 -3.48 -4.01
C LEU A 103 -7.31 -4.29 -4.86
N PHE A 104 -7.11 -5.57 -4.55
CA PHE A 104 -6.25 -6.46 -5.34
C PHE A 104 -6.88 -6.79 -6.70
N GLU A 105 -8.18 -7.10 -6.74
CA GLU A 105 -8.91 -7.38 -7.97
C GLU A 105 -8.98 -6.15 -8.88
N GLY A 106 -9.10 -4.95 -8.29
CA GLY A 106 -9.03 -3.68 -9.01
C GLY A 106 -7.64 -3.34 -9.58
N GLY A 107 -6.59 -4.08 -9.20
CA GLY A 107 -5.24 -3.93 -9.75
C GLY A 107 -4.47 -2.68 -9.29
N ILE A 108 -5.03 -1.90 -8.35
CA ILE A 108 -4.39 -0.72 -7.74
C ILE A 108 -3.55 -1.07 -6.52
N ALA A 109 -3.71 -2.28 -5.99
CA ALA A 109 -2.94 -2.77 -4.86
C ALA A 109 -2.15 -4.03 -5.22
N TRP A 110 -0.89 -4.11 -4.75
CA TRP A 110 -0.05 -5.31 -4.86
C TRP A 110 0.38 -5.76 -3.47
N GLY A 111 -0.01 -6.97 -3.08
CA GLY A 111 0.35 -7.50 -1.77
C GLY A 111 1.78 -8.02 -1.73
N LYS A 112 2.60 -7.53 -0.79
CA LYS A 112 3.91 -8.14 -0.51
C LYS A 112 3.72 -9.50 0.22
N LEU A 113 4.24 -10.57 -0.37
CA LEU A 113 4.31 -11.89 0.28
C LEU A 113 5.53 -11.93 1.20
N SER A 114 5.31 -11.68 2.48
CA SER A 114 6.31 -11.83 3.55
C SER A 114 5.58 -12.30 4.82
N ALA A 115 6.25 -13.01 5.72
CA ALA A 115 5.67 -13.54 6.97
C ALA A 115 4.41 -14.45 6.84
N PRO A 116 4.42 -15.51 6.00
CA PRO A 116 3.22 -16.29 5.64
C PRO A 116 2.50 -17.01 6.81
N SER A 117 3.14 -17.19 7.95
CA SER A 117 2.60 -17.94 9.10
C SER A 117 1.36 -17.31 9.76
N VAL A 118 1.03 -16.05 9.43
CA VAL A 118 -0.11 -15.33 10.02
C VAL A 118 -1.13 -14.81 8.98
N THR A 119 -1.04 -15.19 7.69
CA THR A 119 -1.96 -14.73 6.62
C THR A 119 -3.06 -15.75 6.24
N SER A 120 -4.28 -15.28 5.96
CA SER A 120 -5.37 -16.05 5.33
C SER A 120 -4.98 -16.72 3.98
N PRO A 121 -5.22 -18.04 3.79
CA PRO A 121 -5.02 -18.73 2.51
C PRO A 121 -5.78 -18.19 1.29
N ALA A 122 -6.90 -17.45 1.47
CA ALA A 122 -7.61 -16.84 0.34
C ALA A 122 -6.80 -15.66 -0.23
N ILE A 123 -6.24 -14.84 0.66
CA ILE A 123 -5.32 -13.76 0.33
C ILE A 123 -4.04 -14.31 -0.32
N ILE A 124 -3.52 -15.45 0.15
CA ILE A 124 -2.36 -16.11 -0.48
C ILE A 124 -2.67 -16.50 -1.94
N ARG A 125 -3.85 -17.07 -2.20
CA ARG A 125 -4.26 -17.45 -3.57
C ARG A 125 -4.46 -16.25 -4.49
N ALA A 126 -5.16 -15.21 -4.02
CA ALA A 126 -5.33 -13.97 -4.78
C ALA A 126 -3.96 -13.34 -5.15
N LYS A 127 -2.99 -13.38 -4.23
CA LYS A 127 -1.61 -12.94 -4.46
C LYS A 127 -0.85 -13.80 -5.48
N MET A 128 -0.97 -15.13 -5.41
CA MET A 128 -0.23 -16.04 -6.30
C MET A 128 -0.72 -16.02 -7.75
N SER A 129 -2.04 -15.92 -7.97
CA SER A 129 -2.60 -15.80 -9.32
C SER A 129 -2.17 -14.50 -10.01
N PHE A 130 -1.85 -13.47 -9.23
CA PHE A 130 -1.51 -12.14 -9.76
C PHE A 130 0.00 -11.90 -9.97
N SER A 131 0.86 -12.58 -9.19
CA SER A 131 2.32 -12.47 -9.30
C SER A 131 2.91 -12.95 -10.64
N LEU A 132 2.11 -13.59 -11.50
CA LEU A 132 2.56 -14.13 -12.79
C LEU A 132 2.20 -13.24 -14.01
N GLN A 133 1.41 -12.17 -13.86
CA GLN A 133 0.87 -11.47 -15.04
C GLN A 133 1.52 -10.12 -15.39
N ARG A 134 2.14 -9.36 -14.48
CA ARG A 134 2.84 -8.10 -14.87
C ARG A 134 3.98 -7.72 -13.92
N PHE A 135 5.16 -8.29 -14.15
CA PHE A 135 6.40 -7.53 -13.95
C PHE A 135 6.60 -6.68 -15.21
N HIS A 136 6.16 -5.43 -15.20
CA HIS A 136 6.74 -4.45 -16.11
C HIS A 136 8.02 -3.95 -15.44
N PRO A 137 9.21 -4.14 -16.05
CA PRO A 137 10.38 -3.43 -15.58
C PRO A 137 10.10 -1.92 -15.71
N LEU A 138 10.31 -1.20 -14.61
CA LEU A 138 10.50 0.26 -14.65
C LEU A 138 11.85 0.58 -15.29
#